data_AF-A0A957YY12-F1
#
_entry.id   AF-A0A957YY12-F1
#
_cell.length_a   1.000
_cell.length_b   1.000
_cell.length_c   1.000
_cell.angle_alpha   90.00
_cell.angle_beta   90.00
_cell.angle_gamma   90.00
#
_symmetry.space_group_name_H-M   'P 1'
#
loop_
_entity.id
_entity.type
_entity.pdbx_description
1 polymer ?
#
loop_
_entity_poly.entity_id
_entity_poly.type
_entity_poly.pdbx_seq_one_letter_code
_entity_poly.pdbx_strand_id
1 'polypeptide(L)' 'YIGGFFIDRRYQGQGHGRAALQAIIQKLCVTRPRSNRLLLSVHPENVVAIALYEAAAFVKTGQWLDGEAEMALALRPAIA' A
#
# COMPACT_ATOMS: atom_id res chain seq x y z
N TYR A 1 6.61 0.20 6.78
CA TYR A 1 6.58 -0.93 5.85
C TYR A 1 5.33 -1.76 6.14
N ILE A 2 4.60 -2.22 5.12
CA ILE A 2 3.49 -3.18 5.26
C ILE A 2 4.07 -4.56 4.94
N GLY A 3 4.27 -5.38 5.98
CA GLY A 3 4.70 -6.77 5.83
C GLY A 3 3.49 -7.69 5.92
N GLY A 4 2.87 -8.00 4.77
CA GLY A 4 1.69 -8.86 4.67
C GLY A 4 0.37 -8.08 4.65
N PHE A 5 -0.33 -8.14 3.52
CA PHE A 5 -1.65 -7.54 3.33
C PHE A 5 -2.52 -8.48 2.50
N PHE A 6 -3.49 -9.11 3.17
CA PHE A 6 -4.29 -10.17 2.57
C PHE A 6 -5.76 -9.91 2.83
N ILE A 7 -6.56 -10.09 1.80
CA ILE A 7 -8.02 -10.19 1.91
C ILE A 7 -8.36 -11.66 1.70
N ASP A 8 -9.13 -12.23 2.62
CA ASP A 8 -9.67 -13.58 2.47
C ASP A 8 -10.32 -13.72 1.09
N ARG A 9 -10.02 -14.82 0.40
CA ARG A 9 -10.43 -15.07 -0.99
C ARG A 9 -11.94 -14.91 -1.20
N ARG A 10 -12.76 -15.22 -0.20
CA ARG A 10 -14.23 -15.10 -0.24
C ARG A 10 -14.70 -13.64 -0.36
N TYR A 11 -13.84 -12.69 -0.01
CA TYR A 11 -14.12 -11.26 0.04
C TYR A 11 -13.26 -10.45 -0.96
N GLN A 12 -12.49 -11.12 -1.82
CA GLN A 12 -11.78 -10.44 -2.90
C GLN A 12 -12.74 -9.95 -3.98
N GLY A 13 -12.35 -8.92 -4.74
CA GLY A 13 -13.20 -8.32 -5.78
C GLY A 13 -14.34 -7.43 -5.27
N GLN A 14 -14.53 -7.31 -3.96
CA GLN A 14 -15.63 -6.53 -3.34
C GLN A 14 -15.18 -5.16 -2.79
N GLY A 15 -13.95 -4.74 -3.07
CA GLY A 15 -13.42 -3.44 -2.64
C GLY A 15 -12.81 -3.40 -1.23
N HIS A 16 -12.82 -4.51 -0.48
CA HIS A 16 -12.25 -4.55 0.88
C HIS A 16 -10.76 -4.19 0.94
N GLY A 17 -9.96 -4.60 -0.05
CA GLY A 17 -8.54 -4.23 -0.12
C GLY A 17 -8.34 -2.72 -0.22
N ARG A 18 -9.16 -2.03 -1.02
CA ARG A 18 -9.14 -0.57 -1.14
C ARG A 18 -9.55 0.11 0.15
N ALA A 19 -10.66 -0.32 0.75
CA ALA A 19 -11.16 0.24 2.00
C ALA A 19 -10.13 0.08 3.14
N ALA A 20 -9.55 -1.12 3.28
CA ALA A 20 -8.55 -1.40 4.30
C ALA A 20 -7.26 -0.58 4.09
N LEU A 21 -6.75 -0.50 2.85
CA LEU A 21 -5.55 0.29 2.53
C LEU A 21 -5.77 1.78 2.82
N GLN A 22 -6.93 2.34 2.45
CA GLN A 22 -7.30 3.71 2.76
C GLN A 22 -7.35 3.98 4.28
N ALA A 23 -7.97 3.07 5.05
CA ALA A 23 -8.02 3.18 6.50
C ALA A 23 -6.62 3.13 7.15
N ILE A 24 -5.73 2.27 6.63
CA ILE A 24 -4.33 2.20 7.07
C ILE A 24 -3.63 3.54 6.81
N ILE A 25 -3.74 4.09 5.59
CA ILE A 25 -3.10 5.37 5.22
C ILE A 25 -3.60 6.50 6.13
N GLN A 26 -4.91 6.64 6.30
CA GLN A 26 -5.52 7.66 7.16
C GLN A 26 -5.02 7.54 8.60
N LYS A 27 -5.03 6.33 9.16
CA LYS A 27 -4.52 6.08 10.52
C LYS A 27 -3.05 6.44 10.63
N LEU A 28 -2.23 6.13 9.62
CA LEU A 28 -0.80 6.44 9.64
C LEU A 28 -0.53 7.94 9.59
N CYS A 29 -1.27 8.71 8.79
CA CYS A 29 -1.12 10.18 8.75
C CYS A 29 -1.37 10.83 10.12
N VAL A 30 -2.30 10.28 10.92
CA VAL A 30 -2.60 10.78 12.27
C VAL A 30 -1.63 10.25 13.32
N THR A 31 -1.38 8.94 13.31
CA THR A 31 -0.63 8.26 14.38
C THR A 31 0.88 8.36 14.21
N ARG A 32 1.36 8.62 12.98
CA ARG A 32 2.79 8.69 12.64
C ARG A 32 3.08 9.93 11.78
N PRO A 33 2.89 11.16 12.31
CA PRO A 33 3.04 12.39 11.53
C PRO A 33 4.48 12.66 11.04
N ARG A 34 5.48 11.99 11.64
CA ARG A 34 6.89 12.05 11.19
C ARG A 34 7.20 11.09 10.03
N SER A 35 6.32 10.14 9.73
CA SER A 35 6.50 9.24 8.60
C SER A 35 6.12 9.96 7.31
N ASN A 36 7.08 10.10 6.40
CA ASN A 36 6.90 10.76 5.12
C ASN A 36 6.54 9.79 3.98
N ARG A 37 6.67 8.47 4.20
CA ARG A 37 6.42 7.44 3.20
C ARG A 37 5.87 6.15 3.82
N LEU A 38 5.07 5.44 3.03
CA LEU A 38 4.60 4.08 3.30
C LEU A 38 5.17 3.15 2.22
N LEU A 39 5.84 2.09 2.64
CA LEU A 39 6.49 1.13 1.76
C LEU A 39 5.81 -0.24 1.85
N LEU A 40 5.82 -0.96 0.74
CA LEU A 40 5.45 -2.38 0.62
C LEU A 40 6.25 -3.02 -0.51
N SER A 41 6.28 -4.34 -0.54
CA SER A 41 6.74 -5.12 -1.69
C SER A 41 5.58 -5.92 -2.28
N VAL A 42 5.66 -6.23 -3.58
CA VAL A 42 4.65 -7.01 -4.29
C VAL A 42 5.29 -7.90 -5.36
N HIS A 43 4.89 -9.17 -5.41
CA HIS A 43 5.28 -10.07 -6.49
C HIS A 43 4.85 -9.49 -7.86
N PRO A 44 5.72 -9.47 -8.89
CA PRO A 44 5.44 -8.81 -10.16
C PRO A 44 4.23 -9.38 -10.93
N GLU A 45 3.87 -10.64 -10.66
CA GLU A 45 2.69 -11.29 -11.26
C GLU A 45 1.38 -10.99 -10.52
N ASN A 46 1.43 -10.36 -9.34
CA ASN A 46 0.23 -10.00 -8.58
C ASN A 46 -0.40 -8.71 -9.13
N VAL A 47 -0.89 -8.79 -10.37
CA VAL A 47 -1.46 -7.65 -11.11
C VAL A 47 -2.62 -6.98 -10.38
N VAL A 48 -3.39 -7.74 -9.59
CA VAL A 48 -4.51 -7.22 -8.80
C VAL A 48 -4.01 -6.33 -7.67
N ALA A 49 -2.99 -6.76 -6.92
CA ALA A 49 -2.39 -5.94 -5.86
C ALA A 49 -1.66 -4.72 -6.45
N ILE A 50 -0.94 -4.89 -7.55
CA ILE A 50 -0.27 -3.78 -8.24
C ILE A 50 -1.28 -2.70 -8.64
N ALA A 51 -2.36 -3.07 -9.33
CA ALA A 51 -3.40 -2.12 -9.73
C ALA A 51 -4.05 -1.42 -8.51
N LEU A 52 -4.28 -2.15 -7.41
CA LEU A 52 -4.78 -1.56 -6.17
C LEU A 52 -3.79 -0.53 -5.59
N TYR A 53 -2.50 -0.85 -5.53
CA TYR A 53 -1.48 0.05 -4.98
C TYR A 53 -1.27 1.27 -5.87
N GLU A 54 -1.21 1.11 -7.19
CA GLU A 54 -1.12 2.21 -8.15
C GLU A 54 -2.34 3.14 -8.06
N ALA A 55 -3.55 2.58 -7.94
CA ALA A 55 -4.77 3.37 -7.72
C ALA A 55 -4.77 4.12 -6.37
N ALA A 56 -3.99 3.64 -5.39
CA ALA A 56 -3.74 4.32 -4.12
C ALA A 56 -2.51 5.26 -4.16
N ALA A 57 -2.00 5.57 -5.36
CA ALA A 57 -0.86 6.43 -5.63
C ALA A 57 0.50 5.93 -5.10
N PHE A 58 0.64 4.62 -4.89
CA PHE A 58 1.95 4.03 -4.76
C PHE A 58 2.68 4.05 -6.11
N VAL A 59 3.97 4.29 -6.08
CA VAL A 59 4.85 4.24 -7.25
C VAL A 59 5.96 3.21 -7.02
N LYS A 60 6.38 2.51 -8.08
CA LYS A 60 7.53 1.59 -8.01
C LYS A 60 8.78 2.41 -7.68
N THR A 61 9.58 1.94 -6.72
CA THR A 61 10.83 2.61 -6.32
C THR A 61 12.00 2.23 -7.22
N GLY A 62 11.86 1.15 -7.99
CA GLY A 62 12.95 0.53 -8.74
C GLY A 62 13.77 -0.48 -7.92
N GLN A 63 13.53 -0.56 -6.61
CA GLN A 63 14.14 -1.55 -5.73
C GLN A 63 13.38 -2.88 -5.78
N TRP A 64 14.10 -3.96 -5.50
CA TRP A 64 13.56 -5.31 -5.41
C TRP A 64 13.98 -5.93 -4.07
N LEU A 65 13.04 -6.60 -3.40
CA LEU A 65 13.27 -7.37 -2.19
C LEU A 65 12.80 -8.80 -2.43
N ASP A 66 13.72 -9.77 -2.39
CA ASP A 66 13.40 -11.20 -2.52
C ASP A 66 12.51 -11.55 -3.73
N GLY A 67 12.75 -10.89 -4.87
CA GLY A 67 11.99 -11.07 -6.11
C GLY A 67 10.67 -10.29 -6.19
N GLU A 68 10.34 -9.51 -5.17
CA GLU A 68 9.19 -8.61 -5.15
C GLU A 68 9.62 -7.16 -5.46
N ALA A 69 8.79 -6.44 -6.22
CA ALA A 69 9.03 -5.03 -6.51
C ALA A 69 8.60 -4.17 -5.33
N GLU A 70 9.48 -3.27 -4.87
CA GLU A 70 9.13 -2.31 -3.82
C GLU A 70 8.31 -1.15 -4.41
N MET A 71 7.26 -0.74 -3.68
CA MET A 71 6.44 0.41 -4.00
C MET A 71 6.33 1.36 -2.81
N ALA A 72 6.27 2.66 -3.09
CA ALA A 72 6.20 3.71 -2.10
C ALA A 72 5.02 4.65 -2.34
N LEU A 73 4.31 4.99 -1.27
CA LEU A 73 3.36 6.11 -1.22
C LEU A 73 3.98 7.24 -0.40
N ALA A 74 3.98 8.46 -0.93
CA ALA A 74 4.31 9.64 -0.15
C ALA A 74 3.16 9.96 0.83
N LEU A 75 3.46 9.95 2.11
CA LEU A 75 2.53 10.39 3.15
C LEU A 75 2.72 11.89 3.33
N ARG A 76 1.71 12.66 2.94
CA ARG A 76 1.66 14.08 3.28
C ARG A 76 0.89 14.20 4.59
N PRO A 77 1.41 14.94 5.60
CA PRO A 77 0.59 15.29 6.74
C PRO A 77 -0.65 16.03 6.23
N ALA A 78 -1.80 15.77 6.84
CA ALA A 78 -2.93 16.67 6.66
C ALA A 78 -2.44 18.06 7.09
N ILE A 79 -2.52 19.04 6.18
CA ILE A 79 -2.32 20.43 6.55
C ILE A 79 -3.43 20.71 7.56
N ALA A 80 -3.04 20.93 8.82
CA ALA A 80 -3.94 21.29 9.91
C ALA A 80 -4.56 22.67 9.65
#